data_AF-A0A1I0C640-F1
#
_entry.id   AF-A0A1I0C640-F1
#
_cell.length_a   1.000
_cell.length_b   1.000
_cell.length_c   1.000
_cell.angle_alpha   90.00
_cell.angle_beta   90.00
_cell.angle_gamma   90.00
#
_symmetry.space_group_name_H-M   'P 1'
#
loop_
_entity.id
_entity.type
_entity.pdbx_description
1 polymer ?
#
loop_
_entity_poly.entity_id
_entity_poly.type
_entity_poly.pdbx_seq_one_letter_code
_entity_poly.pdbx_strand_id
1 'polypeptide(L)' 'MKIEKLELLRRYLTSGLSIRAFSTNAGIPVATFFGYLRAYGHPDNSSIPLLMKHEELPTTLD' A
#
# COMPACT_ATOMS: atom_id res chain seq x y z
N MET A 1 1.08 4.39 11.05
CA MET A 1 2.13 4.47 10.02
C MET A 1 2.19 3.30 9.01
N LYS A 2 1.64 2.09 9.27
CA LYS A 2 1.60 0.99 8.27
C LYS A 2 0.30 0.90 7.47
N ILE A 3 -0.82 1.34 8.03
CA ILE A 3 -2.14 1.36 7.37
C ILE A 3 -2.15 2.28 6.15
N GLU A 4 -1.50 3.44 6.26
CA GLU A 4 -1.34 4.37 5.13
C GLU A 4 -0.61 3.72 3.95
N LYS A 5 0.32 2.80 4.20
CA LYS A 5 1.05 2.07 3.15
C LYS A 5 0.17 1.04 2.46
N LEU A 6 -0.67 0.32 3.23
CA LEU A 6 -1.64 -0.63 2.67
C LEU A 6 -2.75 0.07 1.89
N GLU A 7 -3.23 1.22 2.36
CA GLU A 7 -4.16 2.05 1.59
C GLU A 7 -3.54 2.54 0.28
N LEU A 8 -2.27 2.95 0.33
CA LEU A 8 -1.54 3.39 -0.85
C LEU A 8 -1.39 2.24 -1.87
N LEU A 9 -1.07 1.03 -1.41
CA LEU A 9 -1.02 -0.17 -2.25
C LEU A 9 -2.39 -0.52 -2.83
N ARG A 10 -3.47 -0.41 -2.03
CA ARG A 10 -4.85 -0.60 -2.52
C ARG A 10 -5.17 0.37 -3.64
N ARG A 11 -4.90 1.66 -3.43
CA ARG A 11 -5.12 2.71 -4.44
C ARG A 11 -4.35 2.40 -5.71
N TYR A 12 -3.09 1.99 -5.61
CA TYR A 12 -2.27 1.59 -6.75
C TYR A 12 -2.90 0.44 -7.55
N LEU A 13 -3.28 -0.65 -6.87
CA LEU A 13 -3.86 -1.84 -7.49
C LEU A 13 -5.22 -1.55 -8.13
N THR A 14 -6.04 -0.70 -7.52
CA THR A 14 -7.33 -0.27 -8.08
C THR A 14 -7.20 0.74 -9.22
N SER A 15 -6.09 1.49 -9.26
CA SER A 15 -5.93 2.57 -10.22
C SER A 15 -5.52 2.05 -11.61
N GLY A 16 -5.04 0.80 -11.72
CA GLY A 16 -4.56 0.23 -12.99
C GLY A 16 -3.34 0.95 -13.59
N LEU A 17 -2.72 1.85 -12.83
CA LEU A 17 -1.59 2.66 -13.27
C LEU A 17 -0.29 1.87 -13.15
N SER A 18 0.67 2.15 -14.02
CA SER A 18 2.07 1.72 -13.83
C SER A 18 2.65 2.36 -12.57
N ILE A 19 3.59 1.67 -11.92
CA ILE A 19 4.28 2.13 -10.70
C ILE A 19 4.75 3.58 -10.83
N ARG A 20 5.40 3.96 -11.95
CA ARG A 20 5.85 5.33 -12.22
C ARG A 20 4.71 6.35 -12.20
N ALA A 21 3.62 6.08 -12.93
CA ALA A 21 2.50 6.99 -13.05
C ALA A 21 1.79 7.17 -11.70
N PHE A 22 1.60 6.08 -10.96
CA PHE A 22 1.03 6.13 -9.62
C PHE A 22 1.92 6.87 -8.63
N SER A 23 3.21 6.58 -8.60
CA SER A 23 4.18 7.26 -7.75
C SER A 23 4.22 8.77 -8.01
N THR A 24 4.20 9.19 -9.28
CA THR A 24 4.09 10.61 -9.65
C THR A 24 2.77 11.22 -9.16
N ASN A 25 1.64 10.56 -9.37
CA ASN A 25 0.33 11.06 -8.95
C ASN A 25 0.18 11.13 -7.43
N ALA A 26 0.76 10.18 -6.71
CA ALA A 26 0.78 10.15 -5.25
C ALA A 26 1.81 11.11 -4.63
N GLY A 27 2.71 11.71 -5.43
CA GLY A 27 3.79 12.56 -4.94
C GLY A 27 4.90 11.81 -4.19
N ILE A 28 5.09 10.53 -4.49
CA ILE A 28 6.01 9.64 -3.76
C ILE A 28 7.14 9.20 -4.70
N PRO A 29 8.40 9.16 -4.25
CA PRO A 29 9.48 8.62 -5.06
C PRO A 29 9.20 7.16 -5.45
N VAL A 30 9.43 6.84 -6.73
CA VAL A 30 9.25 5.47 -7.26
C VAL A 30 10.03 4.44 -6.44
N ALA A 31 11.27 4.77 -6.06
CA ALA A 31 12.11 3.89 -5.25
C ALA A 31 11.49 3.62 -3.87
N THR A 32 10.90 4.63 -3.23
CA THR A 32 10.21 4.49 -1.95
C THR A 32 8.99 3.58 -2.09
N PHE A 33 8.16 3.81 -3.12
CA PHE A 33 6.98 2.99 -3.37
C PHE A 33 7.34 1.54 -3.73
N PHE A 34 8.40 1.35 -4.51
CA PHE A 34 8.94 0.02 -4.82
C PHE A 34 9.45 -0.69 -3.56
N GLY A 35 10.03 0.04 -2.61
CA GLY A 35 10.40 -0.48 -1.30
C GLY A 35 9.19 -1.02 -0.53
N TYR A 36 8.04 -0.34 -0.60
CA TYR A 36 6.80 -0.84 -0.02
C TYR A 36 6.31 -2.10 -0.73
N LEU A 37 6.25 -2.11 -2.06
CA LEU A 37 5.86 -3.31 -2.82
C LEU A 37 6.73 -4.52 -2.46
N ARG A 38 8.06 -4.32 -2.31
CA ARG A 38 8.98 -5.38 -1.88
C ARG A 38 8.71 -5.82 -0.45
N ALA A 39 8.48 -4.90 0.48
CA ALA A 39 8.19 -5.21 1.88
C ALA A 39 6.89 -6.02 2.07
N TYR A 40 5.90 -5.80 1.20
CA TYR A 40 4.62 -6.51 1.24
C TYR A 40 4.52 -7.69 0.25
N GLY A 41 5.61 -8.05 -0.43
CA GLY A 41 5.65 -9.23 -1.31
C GLY A 41 4.84 -9.10 -2.61
N HIS A 42 4.68 -7.87 -3.11
CA HIS A 42 3.88 -7.55 -4.31
C HIS A 42 2.41 -8.01 -4.17
N PRO A 43 1.69 -7.51 -3.16
CA PRO A 43 0.37 -8.03 -2.82
C PRO A 43 -0.65 -7.70 -3.92
N ASP A 44 -1.44 -8.69 -4.33
CA ASP A 44 -2.62 -8.48 -5.16
C ASP A 44 -3.76 -7.85 -4.36
N ASN A 45 -4.73 -7.26 -5.06
CA ASN A 45 -5.83 -6.49 -4.46
C ASN A 45 -6.66 -7.34 -3.48
N SER A 46 -6.75 -8.65 -3.72
CA SER A 46 -7.42 -9.63 -2.86
C SER A 46 -6.68 -9.90 -1.54
N SER A 47 -5.35 -9.73 -1.52
CA SER A 47 -4.49 -9.97 -0.35
C SER A 47 -4.37 -8.74 0.55
N ILE A 48 -4.60 -7.54 0.03
CA ILE A 48 -4.59 -6.28 0.81
C ILE A 48 -5.54 -6.30 2.02
N PRO A 49 -6.83 -6.67 1.90
CA PRO A 49 -7.72 -6.70 3.06
C PRO A 49 -7.33 -7.77 4.09
N LEU A 50 -6.68 -8.86 3.67
CA LEU A 50 -6.09 -9.86 4.58
C LEU A 50 -4.90 -9.27 5.34
N LEU A 51 -4.00 -8.56 4.65
CA LEU A 51 -2.86 -7.88 5.26
C LEU A 51 -3.30 -6.76 6.22
N MET A 52 -4.36 -6.02 5.88
CA MET A 52 -4.96 -5.01 6.75
C MET A 52 -5.65 -5.61 7.99
N LYS A 53 -6.17 -6.84 7.91
CA LYS A 53 -6.76 -7.55 9.06
C LYS A 53 -5.70 -8.20 9.94
N HIS A 54 -4.61 -8.70 9.36
CA HIS A 54 -3.51 -9.31 10.09
C HIS A 54 -2.65 -8.28 10.83
N GLU A 55 -2.54 -7.06 10.31
CA GLU A 55 -2.11 -5.93 11.12
C GLU A 55 -3.29 -5.49 11.98
N GLU A 56 -3.44 -6.14 13.13
CA GLU A 56 -4.32 -5.65 14.20
C GLU A 56 -4.01 -4.17 14.46
N LEU A 57 -4.87 -3.32 13.89
CA LEU A 57 -5.11 -1.96 14.30
C LEU A 57 -5.22 -1.97 15.83
N PRO A 58 -4.37 -1.25 16.58
CA PRO A 58 -4.73 -0.92 17.94
C PRO A 58 -5.98 -0.06 17.86
N THR A 59 -7.15 -0.66 18.09
CA THR A 59 -8.45 0.01 18.23
C THR A 59 -8.58 0.77 19.56
N THR A 60 -7.47 1.17 20.16
CA THR A 60 -7.45 2.02 21.35
C THR A 60 -6.88 3.37 20.97
N LEU A 61 -7.76 4.25 20.50
CA LEU A 61 -7.69 5.64 20.92
C LEU A 61 -8.08 5.64 22.41
N ASP A 62 -7.10 5.88 23.27
CA ASP A 62 -7.36 6.48 24.59
C ASP A 62 -7.68 7.96 24.39
#